data_AF-G0R188-F1
#
_entry.id   AF-G0R188-F1
#
_cell.length_a   1.000
_cell.length_b   1.000
_cell.length_c   1.000
_cell.angle_alpha   90.00
_cell.angle_beta   90.00
_cell.angle_gamma   90.00
#
_symmetry.space_group_name_H-M   'P 1'
#
loop_
_entity.id
_entity.type
_entity.pdbx_description
1 polymer ?
#
loop_
_entity_poly.entity_id
_entity_poly.type
_entity_poly.pdbx_seq_one_letter_code
_entity_poly.pdbx_strand_id
1 'polypeptide(L)'
;MVHLNIKSQVDPKESPFTHQWDSDVRANYGSYQKDIDRVTYQLQRSQRNIAFTGQWMYPKFFQKDILQLELLRKKQQLGKIYPNEVSSYKSINSCISSDLNNTFNAKWMWPVRGVAVGGGLFVVAQLFNLPYSFRLGMFIIPVVAEVAWTWGNRESLFRSLEFMDYLIQYRTSKALLEVNQRRFDNEQVSSYKKTINSNQSVQDLHNQLVKLVYSQQ
;
A
#
# COMPACT_ATOMS: atom_id res chain seq x y z
N MET A 1 -6.85 18.01 17.08
CA MET A 1 -7.07 17.38 15.76
C MET A 1 -6.96 18.45 14.69
N VAL A 2 -6.01 18.32 13.77
CA VAL A 2 -5.89 19.24 12.62
C VAL A 2 -7.05 18.97 11.67
N HIS A 3 -7.89 19.98 11.43
CA HIS A 3 -8.96 19.90 10.45
C HIS A 3 -8.49 20.65 9.20
N LEU A 4 -8.28 19.93 8.11
CA LEU A 4 -8.02 20.57 6.83
C LEU A 4 -9.31 21.21 6.31
N ASN A 5 -9.20 22.41 5.74
CA ASN A 5 -10.30 22.99 4.98
C ASN A 5 -10.64 22.05 3.83
N ILE A 6 -11.92 21.74 3.63
CA ILE A 6 -12.40 20.80 2.61
C ILE A 6 -12.05 21.32 1.20
N LYS A 7 -12.00 22.64 1.01
CA LYS A 7 -11.65 23.25 -0.27
C LYS A 7 -10.14 23.36 -0.43
N SER A 8 -9.66 22.97 -1.61
CA SER A 8 -8.29 23.22 -2.03
C SER A 8 -8.02 24.71 -2.16
N GLN A 9 -6.78 25.13 -1.88
CA GLN A 9 -6.29 26.50 -2.07
C GLN A 9 -5.53 26.67 -3.39
N VAL A 10 -5.35 25.59 -4.15
CA VAL A 10 -4.64 25.58 -5.44
C VAL A 10 -5.60 26.05 -6.53
N ASP A 11 -5.13 26.90 -7.46
CA ASP A 11 -5.97 27.30 -8.60
C ASP A 11 -6.12 26.10 -9.57
N PRO A 12 -7.34 25.62 -9.83
CA PRO A 12 -7.58 24.51 -10.76
C PRO A 12 -7.19 24.83 -12.21
N LYS A 13 -7.09 26.11 -12.58
CA LYS A 13 -6.71 26.52 -13.94
C LYS A 13 -5.21 26.50 -14.17
N GLU A 14 -4.42 26.84 -13.15
CA GLU A 14 -2.96 26.88 -13.26
C GLU A 14 -2.30 25.53 -12.94
N SER A 15 -2.88 24.76 -12.02
CA SER A 15 -2.32 23.47 -11.60
C SER A 15 -3.41 22.41 -11.38
N PRO A 16 -4.04 21.90 -12.46
CA PRO A 16 -5.17 20.97 -12.37
C PRO A 16 -4.86 19.66 -11.63
N PHE A 17 -3.67 19.07 -11.84
CA PHE A 17 -3.29 17.84 -11.15
C PHE A 17 -3.06 18.08 -9.65
N THR A 18 -2.35 19.15 -9.30
CA THR A 18 -2.08 19.51 -7.91
C THR A 18 -3.36 19.84 -7.15
N HIS A 19 -4.30 20.57 -7.78
CA HIS A 19 -5.62 20.82 -7.23
C HIS A 19 -6.41 19.53 -7.01
N GLN A 20 -6.39 18.59 -7.96
CA GLN A 20 -7.07 17.30 -7.83
C GLN A 20 -6.50 16.49 -6.67
N TRP A 21 -5.16 16.41 -6.56
CA TRP A 21 -4.50 15.68 -5.48
C TRP A 21 -4.78 16.31 -4.10
N ASP A 22 -4.66 17.63 -3.95
CA ASP A 22 -4.96 18.34 -2.70
C ASP A 22 -6.44 18.16 -2.29
N SER A 23 -7.35 18.21 -3.26
CA SER A 23 -8.78 17.96 -3.03
C SER A 23 -9.05 16.53 -2.53
N ASP A 24 -8.43 15.52 -3.14
CA ASP A 24 -8.56 14.12 -2.72
C ASP A 24 -7.93 13.85 -1.34
N VAL A 25 -6.81 14.50 -1.02
CA VAL A 25 -6.21 14.46 0.32
C VAL A 25 -7.17 15.02 1.35
N ARG A 26 -7.70 16.22 1.12
CA ARG A 26 -8.63 16.90 2.05
C ARG A 26 -9.91 16.11 2.27
N ALA A 27 -10.49 15.58 1.19
CA ALA A 27 -11.72 14.79 1.25
C ALA A 27 -11.59 13.53 2.12
N ASN A 28 -10.43 12.87 2.07
CA ASN A 28 -10.20 11.61 2.78
C ASN A 28 -9.44 11.76 4.11
N TYR A 29 -8.86 12.94 4.38
CA TYR A 29 -8.01 13.19 5.54
C TYR A 29 -8.66 12.77 6.86
N GLY A 30 -9.92 13.17 7.07
CA GLY A 30 -10.63 12.88 8.32
C GLY A 30 -10.88 11.39 8.54
N SER A 31 -11.13 10.62 7.47
CA SER A 31 -11.31 9.17 7.57
C SER A 31 -10.00 8.50 7.97
N TYR A 32 -8.91 8.82 7.27
CA TYR A 32 -7.60 8.23 7.57
C TYR A 32 -7.07 8.65 8.92
N GLN A 33 -7.28 9.91 9.34
CA GLN A 33 -6.88 10.35 10.67
C GLN A 33 -7.55 9.53 11.77
N LYS A 34 -8.85 9.22 11.64
CA LYS A 34 -9.56 8.37 12.60
C LYS A 34 -8.97 6.95 12.68
N ASP A 35 -8.58 6.37 11.55
CA ASP A 35 -7.96 5.05 11.51
C ASP A 35 -6.54 5.08 12.08
N ILE A 36 -5.76 6.13 11.77
CA ILE A 36 -4.42 6.36 12.35
C ILE A 36 -4.52 6.50 13.86
N ASP A 37 -5.45 7.30 14.37
CA ASP A 37 -5.65 7.52 15.81
C ASP A 37 -6.05 6.20 16.49
N ARG A 38 -6.90 5.39 15.86
CA ARG A 38 -7.30 4.07 16.39
C ARG A 38 -6.10 3.13 16.54
N VAL A 39 -5.29 2.97 15.49
CA VAL A 39 -4.12 2.08 15.51
C VAL A 39 -3.05 2.63 16.47
N THR A 40 -2.84 3.96 16.48
CA THR A 40 -1.92 4.62 17.41
C THR A 40 -2.34 4.38 18.86
N TYR A 41 -3.63 4.50 19.18
CA TYR A 41 -4.14 4.23 20.53
C TYR A 41 -3.95 2.76 20.94
N GLN A 42 -4.21 1.81 20.03
CA GLN A 42 -3.97 0.38 20.27
C GLN A 42 -2.50 0.10 20.58
N LEU A 43 -1.60 0.67 19.77
CA LEU A 43 -0.15 0.60 20.00
C LEU A 43 0.20 1.19 21.35
N GLN A 44 -0.18 2.44 21.65
CA GLN A 44 0.14 3.07 22.95
C GLN A 44 -0.38 2.26 24.16
N ARG A 45 -1.58 1.68 24.05
CA ARG A 45 -2.14 0.82 25.10
C ARG A 45 -1.36 -0.49 25.23
N SER A 46 -0.92 -1.08 24.13
CA SER A 46 -0.12 -2.29 24.17
C SER A 46 1.27 -2.02 24.74
N GLN A 47 1.90 -0.87 24.44
CA GLN A 47 3.16 -0.43 25.05
C GLN A 47 3.09 -0.39 26.57
N ARG A 48 1.97 0.10 27.14
CA ARG A 48 1.77 0.18 28.60
C ARG A 48 1.69 -1.20 29.26
N ASN A 49 1.14 -2.20 28.56
CA ASN A 49 1.03 -3.57 29.08
C ASN A 49 2.36 -4.35 28.96
N ILE A 50 3.28 -3.92 28.09
CA ILE A 50 4.59 -4.57 27.87
C ILE A 50 5.55 -4.38 29.05
N ALA A 51 5.30 -3.39 29.92
CA ALA A 51 6.01 -3.27 31.19
C ALA A 51 5.92 -4.55 32.04
N PHE A 52 4.87 -5.37 31.85
CA PHE A 52 4.68 -6.64 32.55
C PHE A 52 5.18 -7.88 31.79
N THR A 53 5.21 -7.88 30.45
CA THR A 53 5.49 -9.10 29.64
C THR A 53 6.85 -9.12 28.94
N GLY A 54 7.69 -8.10 29.14
CA GLY A 54 9.08 -8.05 28.67
C GLY A 54 9.25 -7.42 27.28
N GLN A 55 10.26 -6.54 27.17
CA GLN A 55 10.56 -5.73 25.97
C GLN A 55 10.95 -6.55 24.72
N TRP A 56 11.41 -7.80 24.88
CA TRP A 56 11.87 -8.64 23.77
C TRP A 56 10.75 -9.13 22.83
N MET A 57 9.50 -9.17 23.30
CA MET A 57 8.34 -9.54 22.49
C MET A 57 7.83 -8.37 21.63
N TYR A 58 8.22 -7.14 21.96
CA TYR A 58 7.75 -5.91 21.31
C TYR A 58 7.89 -5.93 19.76
N PRO A 59 9.05 -6.24 19.18
CA PRO A 59 9.22 -6.09 17.74
C PRO A 59 8.41 -7.11 16.95
N LYS A 60 8.20 -8.32 17.47
CA LYS A 60 7.58 -9.42 16.72
C LYS A 60 6.05 -9.32 16.66
N PHE A 61 5.42 -8.86 17.74
CA PHE A 61 3.96 -8.76 17.83
C PHE A 61 3.41 -7.45 17.23
N PHE A 62 4.13 -6.32 17.36
CA PHE A 62 3.63 -5.01 16.91
C PHE A 62 4.09 -4.60 15.51
N GLN A 63 4.97 -5.38 14.85
CA GLN A 63 5.43 -5.05 13.49
C GLN A 63 4.27 -4.84 12.50
N LYS A 64 3.22 -5.67 12.58
CA LYS A 64 2.04 -5.55 11.71
C LYS A 64 1.32 -4.21 11.92
N ASP A 65 1.09 -3.84 13.17
CA ASP A 65 0.40 -2.60 13.53
C ASP A 65 1.24 -1.36 13.16
N ILE A 66 2.56 -1.44 13.31
CA ILE A 66 3.50 -0.39 12.89
C ILE A 66 3.45 -0.21 11.37
N LEU A 67 3.57 -1.30 10.60
CA LEU A 67 3.48 -1.26 9.13
C LEU A 67 2.12 -0.75 8.66
N GLN A 68 1.04 -1.16 9.33
CA GLN A 68 -0.30 -0.69 9.03
C GLN A 68 -0.46 0.81 9.30
N LEU A 69 0.12 1.30 10.39
CA LEU A 69 0.14 2.72 10.72
C LEU A 69 0.94 3.53 9.68
N GLU A 70 2.07 3.01 9.21
CA GLU A 70 2.82 3.62 8.11
C GLU A 70 2.01 3.66 6.81
N LEU A 71 1.37 2.55 6.43
CA LEU A 71 0.49 2.48 5.26
C LEU A 71 -0.65 3.50 5.35
N LEU A 72 -1.27 3.65 6.52
CA LEU A 72 -2.35 4.62 6.73
C LEU A 72 -1.85 6.07 6.61
N ARG A 73 -0.66 6.38 7.14
CA ARG A 73 -0.04 7.71 6.97
C ARG A 73 0.27 8.01 5.51
N LYS A 74 0.79 7.02 4.77
CA LYS A 74 1.07 7.17 3.33
C LYS A 74 -0.23 7.32 2.53
N LYS A 75 -1.29 6.58 2.89
CA LYS A 75 -2.64 6.80 2.34
C LYS A 75 -3.18 8.19 2.62
N GLN A 76 -2.97 8.71 3.82
CA GLN A 76 -3.39 10.07 4.16
C GLN A 76 -2.69 11.11 3.29
N GLN A 77 -1.39 10.95 3.01
CA GLN A 77 -0.64 11.80 2.09
C GLN A 77 -1.10 11.66 0.62
N LEU A 78 -1.50 10.46 0.22
CA LEU A 78 -1.99 10.20 -1.14
C LEU A 78 -3.46 10.62 -1.34
N GLY A 79 -4.29 10.57 -0.30
CA GLY A 79 -5.73 10.77 -0.37
C GLY A 79 -6.48 9.61 -1.03
N LYS A 80 -6.14 9.32 -2.29
CA LYS A 80 -6.75 8.27 -3.11
C LYS A 80 -5.69 7.65 -4.01
N ILE A 81 -5.77 6.36 -4.29
CA ILE A 81 -4.93 5.69 -5.31
C ILE A 81 -5.74 5.60 -6.61
N TYR A 82 -5.15 5.99 -7.74
CA TYR A 82 -5.84 5.93 -9.02
C TYR A 82 -5.53 4.63 -9.77
N PRO A 83 -6.51 4.03 -10.48
CA PRO A 83 -6.30 2.77 -11.21
C PRO A 83 -5.19 2.82 -12.27
N ASN A 84 -5.02 3.97 -12.91
CA ASN A 84 -3.97 4.19 -13.91
C ASN A 84 -2.56 4.11 -13.29
N GLU A 85 -2.36 4.63 -12.08
CA GLU A 85 -1.06 4.54 -11.40
C GLU A 85 -0.72 3.10 -11.01
N VAL A 86 -1.74 2.32 -10.60
CA VAL A 86 -1.58 0.88 -10.34
C VAL A 86 -1.19 0.16 -11.63
N SER A 87 -1.82 0.49 -12.77
CA SER A 87 -1.47 -0.12 -14.05
C SER A 87 -0.05 0.24 -14.51
N SER A 88 0.40 1.47 -14.29
CA SER A 88 1.78 1.87 -14.63
C SER A 88 2.81 1.12 -13.79
N TYR A 89 2.53 0.88 -12.50
CA TYR A 89 3.45 0.16 -11.63
C TYR A 89 3.50 -1.37 -11.87
N LYS A 90 2.53 -1.93 -12.62
CA LYS A 90 2.54 -3.36 -12.95
C LYS A 90 3.75 -3.80 -13.78
N SER A 91 4.40 -2.88 -14.49
CA SER A 91 5.66 -3.16 -15.19
C SER A 91 6.82 -3.46 -14.23
N ILE A 92 6.77 -2.90 -13.01
CA ILE A 92 7.76 -3.11 -11.95
C ILE A 92 7.35 -4.32 -11.08
N ASN A 93 6.08 -4.36 -10.65
CA ASN A 93 5.55 -5.46 -9.85
C ASN A 93 4.15 -5.86 -10.36
N SER A 94 4.08 -6.98 -11.08
CA SER A 94 2.84 -7.51 -11.67
C SER A 94 1.79 -7.92 -10.63
N CYS A 95 2.21 -8.24 -9.41
CA CYS A 95 1.34 -8.72 -8.32
C CYS A 95 0.77 -7.59 -7.45
N ILE A 96 1.11 -6.32 -7.71
CA ILE A 96 0.73 -5.20 -6.83
C ILE A 96 -0.78 -5.09 -6.59
N SER A 97 -1.61 -5.42 -7.57
CA SER A 97 -3.07 -5.41 -7.40
C SER A 97 -3.54 -6.45 -6.38
N SER A 98 -2.91 -7.62 -6.35
CA SER A 98 -3.18 -8.63 -5.32
C SER A 98 -2.64 -8.17 -3.97
N ASP A 99 -1.45 -7.59 -3.92
CA ASP A 99 -0.82 -7.13 -2.67
C ASP A 99 -1.64 -6.01 -2.00
N LEU A 100 -2.14 -5.05 -2.80
CA LEU A 100 -3.03 -3.98 -2.33
C LEU A 100 -4.39 -4.53 -1.86
N ASN A 101 -4.95 -5.50 -2.57
CA ASN A 101 -6.18 -6.17 -2.13
C ASN A 101 -5.94 -6.91 -0.82
N ASN A 102 -4.82 -7.61 -0.68
CA ASN A 102 -4.48 -8.33 0.55
C ASN A 102 -4.29 -7.38 1.74
N THR A 103 -3.76 -6.18 1.47
CA THR A 103 -3.45 -5.17 2.47
C THR A 103 -4.66 -4.34 2.90
N PHE A 104 -5.56 -4.01 1.96
CA PHE A 104 -6.64 -3.03 2.20
C PHE A 104 -8.06 -3.60 2.11
N ASN A 105 -8.24 -4.81 1.59
CA ASN A 105 -9.55 -5.42 1.54
C ASN A 105 -9.84 -6.11 2.88
N ALA A 106 -10.84 -5.62 3.60
CA ALA A 106 -11.32 -6.25 4.84
C ALA A 106 -12.15 -7.52 4.59
N LYS A 107 -12.35 -7.91 3.33
CA LYS A 107 -13.06 -9.15 3.00
C LYS A 107 -12.15 -10.33 3.27
N TRP A 108 -12.62 -11.24 4.13
CA TRP A 108 -12.02 -12.54 4.36
C TRP A 108 -11.65 -13.17 3.02
N MET A 109 -10.35 -13.30 2.74
CA MET A 109 -9.89 -13.97 1.54
C MET A 109 -10.28 -15.42 1.65
N TRP A 110 -11.21 -15.86 0.80
CA TRP A 110 -11.61 -17.25 0.78
C TRP A 110 -10.38 -18.10 0.40
N PRO A 111 -10.02 -19.13 1.18
CA PRO A 111 -8.84 -19.95 0.93
C PRO A 111 -9.12 -20.93 -0.21
N VAL A 112 -9.22 -20.42 -1.44
CA VAL A 112 -9.63 -21.20 -2.62
C VAL A 112 -8.65 -22.35 -2.88
N ARG A 113 -7.34 -22.13 -2.67
CA ARG A 113 -6.31 -23.15 -2.93
C ARG A 113 -6.37 -24.26 -1.89
N GLY A 114 -6.52 -23.90 -0.62
CA GLY A 114 -6.66 -24.78 0.51
C GLY A 114 -7.96 -25.57 0.43
N VAL A 115 -9.05 -24.95 -0.03
CA VAL A 115 -10.32 -25.66 -0.31
C VAL A 115 -10.15 -26.65 -1.46
N ALA A 116 -9.47 -26.28 -2.55
CA ALA A 116 -9.24 -27.17 -3.68
C ALA A 116 -8.34 -28.37 -3.30
N VAL A 117 -7.22 -28.12 -2.63
CA VAL A 117 -6.30 -29.16 -2.15
C VAL A 117 -6.96 -30.03 -1.09
N GLY A 118 -7.62 -29.42 -0.10
CA GLY A 118 -8.33 -30.12 0.95
C GLY A 118 -9.47 -30.97 0.41
N GLY A 119 -10.22 -30.47 -0.58
CA GLY A 119 -11.27 -31.23 -1.27
C GLY A 119 -10.71 -32.45 -2.01
N GLY A 120 -9.60 -32.29 -2.73
CA GLY A 120 -8.90 -33.41 -3.37
C GLY A 120 -8.44 -34.47 -2.38
N LEU A 121 -7.82 -34.05 -1.26
CA LEU A 121 -7.38 -34.96 -0.21
C LEU A 121 -8.56 -35.65 0.49
N PHE A 122 -9.68 -34.96 0.66
CA PHE A 122 -10.90 -35.55 1.22
C PHE A 122 -11.44 -36.68 0.32
N VAL A 123 -11.47 -36.47 -1.00
CA VAL A 123 -11.91 -37.49 -1.97
C VAL A 123 -10.95 -38.68 -1.97
N VAL A 124 -9.64 -38.45 -1.93
CA VAL A 124 -8.66 -39.56 -1.82
C VAL A 124 -8.86 -40.33 -0.52
N ALA A 125 -9.02 -39.64 0.61
CA ALA A 125 -9.26 -40.28 1.91
C ALA A 125 -10.59 -41.05 1.95
N GLN A 126 -11.59 -40.63 1.18
CA GLN A 126 -12.84 -41.36 0.96
C GLN A 126 -12.58 -42.66 0.19
N LEU A 127 -11.77 -42.63 -0.88
CA LEU A 127 -11.45 -43.80 -1.70
C LEU A 127 -10.69 -44.88 -0.91
N PHE A 128 -9.82 -44.49 0.03
CA PHE A 128 -9.11 -45.41 0.93
C PHE A 128 -9.89 -45.77 2.20
N ASN A 129 -11.17 -45.39 2.27
CA ASN A 129 -12.08 -45.66 3.37
C ASN A 129 -11.55 -45.27 4.76
N LEU A 130 -10.76 -44.19 4.85
CA LEU A 130 -10.19 -43.71 6.12
C LEU A 130 -11.29 -43.21 7.08
N PRO A 131 -11.08 -43.18 8.41
CA PRO A 131 -12.08 -42.66 9.33
C PRO A 131 -12.47 -41.21 9.02
N TYR A 132 -13.73 -40.84 9.27
CA TYR A 132 -14.26 -39.50 8.96
C TYR A 132 -13.45 -38.37 9.59
N SER A 133 -12.97 -38.56 10.83
CA SER A 133 -12.09 -37.60 11.52
C SER A 133 -10.81 -37.32 10.73
N PHE A 134 -10.24 -38.33 10.08
CA PHE A 134 -9.04 -38.20 9.26
C PHE A 134 -9.34 -37.51 7.93
N ARG A 135 -10.46 -37.85 7.28
CA ARG A 135 -10.94 -37.18 6.06
C ARG A 135 -11.14 -35.68 6.30
N LEU A 136 -11.80 -35.34 7.41
CA LEU A 136 -12.09 -33.97 7.80
C LEU A 136 -10.80 -33.21 8.18
N GLY A 137 -9.85 -33.86 8.87
CA GLY A 137 -8.53 -33.29 9.12
C GLY A 137 -7.77 -32.96 7.84
N MET A 138 -7.78 -33.87 6.85
CA MET A 138 -7.16 -33.68 5.53
C MET A 138 -7.78 -32.52 4.73
N PHE A 139 -9.05 -32.19 4.97
CA PHE A 139 -9.69 -31.01 4.40
C PHE A 139 -9.35 -29.71 5.16
N ILE A 140 -9.44 -29.74 6.50
CA ILE A 140 -9.26 -28.55 7.34
C ILE A 140 -7.81 -28.07 7.36
N ILE A 141 -6.83 -28.97 7.41
CA ILE A 141 -5.42 -28.59 7.57
C ILE A 141 -4.93 -27.67 6.42
N PRO A 142 -5.13 -27.99 5.13
CA PRO A 142 -4.76 -27.09 4.03
C PRO A 142 -5.48 -25.74 4.07
N VAL A 143 -6.76 -25.73 4.44
CA VAL A 143 -7.58 -24.52 4.56
C VAL A 143 -7.02 -23.61 5.66
N VAL A 144 -6.78 -24.16 6.84
CA VAL A 144 -6.21 -23.41 7.98
C VAL A 144 -4.78 -22.97 7.68
N ALA A 145 -3.98 -23.81 7.02
CA ALA A 145 -2.62 -23.45 6.63
C ALA A 145 -2.59 -22.26 5.65
N GLU A 146 -3.48 -22.21 4.65
CA GLU A 146 -3.59 -21.06 3.75
C GLU A 146 -4.09 -19.80 4.49
N VAL A 147 -5.06 -19.93 5.39
CA VAL A 147 -5.53 -18.80 6.22
C VAL A 147 -4.39 -18.28 7.11
N ALA A 148 -3.63 -19.17 7.75
CA ALA A 148 -2.49 -18.80 8.58
C ALA A 148 -1.37 -18.17 7.75
N TRP A 149 -1.10 -18.68 6.55
CA TRP A 149 -0.10 -18.13 5.63
C TRP A 149 -0.50 -16.73 5.15
N THR A 150 -1.75 -16.55 4.71
CA THR A 150 -2.26 -15.23 4.26
C THR A 150 -2.28 -14.21 5.40
N TRP A 151 -2.61 -14.62 6.63
CA TRP A 151 -2.54 -13.75 7.81
C TRP A 151 -1.10 -13.42 8.23
N GLY A 152 -0.18 -14.38 8.07
CA GLY A 152 1.22 -14.25 8.41
C GLY A 152 2.08 -13.54 7.36
N ASN A 153 1.59 -13.43 6.12
CA ASN A 153 2.36 -12.88 5.01
C ASN A 153 2.45 -11.34 5.09
N ARG A 154 3.52 -10.87 5.74
CA ARG A 154 3.89 -9.45 5.87
C ARG A 154 4.49 -8.88 4.59
N GLU A 155 4.88 -9.70 3.62
CA GLU A 155 5.50 -9.22 2.37
C GLU A 155 4.54 -8.33 1.56
N SER A 156 3.25 -8.65 1.58
CA SER A 156 2.22 -7.84 0.91
C SER A 156 2.14 -6.42 1.50
N LEU A 157 2.35 -6.26 2.81
CA LEU A 157 2.41 -4.96 3.48
C LEU A 157 3.65 -4.18 3.04
N PHE A 158 4.82 -4.82 3.00
CA PHE A 158 6.06 -4.20 2.55
C PHE A 158 6.00 -3.76 1.08
N ARG A 159 5.56 -4.63 0.18
CA ARG A 159 5.39 -4.28 -1.24
C ARG A 159 4.36 -3.18 -1.46
N SER A 160 3.31 -3.16 -0.64
CA SER A 160 2.32 -2.07 -0.67
C SER A 160 2.92 -0.75 -0.16
N LEU A 161 3.81 -0.78 0.84
CA LEU A 161 4.55 0.40 1.30
C LEU A 161 5.48 0.93 0.21
N GLU A 162 6.27 0.06 -0.42
CA GLU A 162 7.15 0.42 -1.52
C GLU A 162 6.38 1.08 -2.67
N PHE A 163 5.22 0.53 -3.03
CA PHE A 163 4.33 1.14 -4.01
C PHE A 163 3.80 2.50 -3.56
N MET A 164 3.45 2.67 -2.30
CA MET A 164 2.98 3.97 -1.80
C MET A 164 4.08 5.02 -1.79
N ASP A 165 5.30 4.65 -1.43
CA ASP A 165 6.46 5.53 -1.53
C ASP A 165 6.75 5.92 -2.97
N TYR A 166 6.65 4.96 -3.90
CA TYR A 166 6.69 5.23 -5.33
C TYR A 166 5.65 6.27 -5.75
N LEU A 167 4.38 6.08 -5.35
CA LEU A 167 3.31 7.00 -5.71
C LEU A 167 3.54 8.41 -5.17
N ILE A 168 4.00 8.54 -3.92
CA ILE A 168 4.25 9.85 -3.33
C ILE A 168 5.33 10.58 -4.11
N GLN A 169 6.43 9.89 -4.46
CA GLN A 169 7.50 10.48 -5.26
C GLN A 169 7.01 10.84 -6.66
N TYR A 170 6.28 9.95 -7.33
CA TYR A 170 5.70 10.19 -8.64
C TYR A 170 4.78 11.43 -8.66
N ARG A 171 3.89 11.56 -7.67
CA ARG A 171 2.97 12.70 -7.57
C ARG A 171 3.67 13.99 -7.21
N THR A 172 4.66 13.93 -6.32
CA THR A 172 5.48 15.10 -5.97
C THR A 172 6.22 15.61 -7.21
N SER A 173 6.86 14.71 -7.96
CA SER A 173 7.51 15.04 -9.23
C SER A 173 6.55 15.65 -10.24
N LYS A 174 5.35 15.06 -10.40
CA LYS A 174 4.33 15.57 -11.32
C LYS A 174 3.80 16.95 -10.92
N ALA A 175 3.58 17.19 -9.63
CA ALA A 175 3.18 18.48 -9.10
C ALA A 175 4.28 19.54 -9.29
N LEU A 176 5.55 19.18 -9.05
CA LEU A 176 6.68 20.09 -9.28
C LEU A 176 6.82 20.51 -10.74
N LEU A 177 6.61 19.58 -11.68
CA LEU A 177 6.60 19.89 -13.11
C LEU A 177 5.47 20.83 -13.51
N GLU A 178 4.28 20.62 -12.94
CA GLU A 178 3.10 21.44 -13.23
C GLU A 178 3.31 22.87 -12.74
N VAL A 179 3.80 23.04 -11.50
CA VAL A 179 4.08 24.35 -10.91
C VAL A 179 5.21 25.09 -11.64
N ASN A 180 6.24 24.38 -12.07
CA ASN A 180 7.43 24.99 -12.72
C ASN A 180 7.39 24.93 -14.25
N GLN A 181 6.24 24.64 -14.87
CA GLN A 181 6.12 24.45 -16.32
C GLN A 181 6.63 25.65 -17.14
N ARG A 182 6.59 26.86 -16.59
CA ARG A 182 7.11 28.09 -17.22
C ARG A 182 8.63 28.25 -17.15
N ARG A 183 9.33 27.47 -16.31
CA ARG A 183 10.80 27.55 -16.09
C ARG A 183 11.58 26.47 -16.85
N PHE A 184 10.91 25.44 -17.36
CA PHE A 184 11.56 24.37 -18.12
C PHE A 184 11.46 24.62 -19.63
N ASP A 185 12.58 24.50 -20.35
CA ASP A 185 12.58 24.46 -21.81
C ASP A 185 11.75 23.26 -22.30
N ASN A 186 10.94 23.46 -23.36
CA ASN A 186 10.02 22.45 -23.90
C ASN A 186 10.72 21.11 -24.23
N GLU A 187 12.01 21.13 -24.60
CA GLU A 187 12.80 19.93 -24.85
C GLU A 187 13.09 19.12 -23.58
N GLN A 188 13.40 19.77 -22.46
CA GLN A 188 13.69 19.11 -21.18
C GLN A 188 12.45 18.45 -20.59
N VAL A 189 11.28 19.08 -20.73
CA VAL A 189 9.99 18.50 -20.34
C VAL A 189 9.66 17.27 -21.19
N SER A 190 9.95 17.30 -22.49
CA SER A 190 9.70 16.17 -23.40
C SER A 190 10.63 14.98 -23.14
N SER A 191 11.91 15.26 -22.83
CA SER A 191 12.90 14.29 -22.37
C SER A 191 12.43 13.62 -21.08
N TYR A 192 12.09 14.41 -20.06
CA TYR A 192 11.64 13.88 -18.77
C TYR A 192 10.31 13.10 -18.86
N LYS A 193 9.35 13.52 -19.70
CA LYS A 193 8.13 12.74 -19.99
C LYS A 193 8.43 11.39 -20.64
N LYS A 194 9.48 11.29 -21.48
CA LYS A 194 9.95 10.01 -22.03
C LYS A 194 10.63 9.16 -20.96
N THR A 195 11.38 9.76 -20.04
CA THR A 195 12.07 9.04 -18.95
C THR A 195 11.12 8.55 -17.86
N ILE A 196 10.08 9.31 -17.48
CA ILE A 196 9.04 8.85 -16.53
C ILE A 196 8.35 7.56 -17.02
N ASN A 197 8.22 7.39 -18.34
CA ASN A 197 7.63 6.21 -18.95
C ASN A 197 8.64 5.08 -19.20
N SER A 198 9.89 5.22 -18.73
CA SER A 198 10.93 4.20 -18.85
C SER A 198 10.97 3.30 -17.60
N ASN A 199 11.50 2.08 -17.75
CA ASN A 199 11.65 1.09 -16.67
C ASN A 199 12.72 1.46 -15.62
N GLN A 200 13.08 2.73 -15.46
CA GLN A 200 14.12 3.16 -14.50
C GLN A 200 13.60 3.14 -13.06
N SER A 201 14.55 3.01 -12.12
CA SER A 201 14.23 3.08 -10.69
C SER A 201 13.70 4.47 -10.33
N VAL A 202 12.75 4.51 -9.41
CA VAL A 202 12.03 5.72 -8.99
C VAL A 202 12.98 6.73 -8.35
N GLN A 203 13.96 6.23 -7.62
CA GLN A 203 14.99 7.02 -6.98
C GLN A 203 15.85 7.72 -8.04
N ASP A 204 16.12 7.08 -9.18
CA ASP A 204 16.81 7.71 -10.31
C ASP A 204 15.93 8.77 -11.00
N LEU A 205 14.64 8.52 -11.18
CA LEU A 205 13.70 9.51 -11.73
C LEU A 205 13.51 10.73 -10.83
N HIS A 206 13.51 10.53 -9.52
CA HIS A 206 13.48 11.60 -8.53
C HIS A 206 14.81 12.38 -8.52
N ASN A 207 15.95 11.69 -8.46
CA ASN A 207 17.27 12.31 -8.49
C ASN A 207 17.52 13.08 -9.80
N GLN A 208 17.02 12.60 -10.94
CA GLN A 208 17.10 13.30 -12.22
C GLN A 208 16.23 14.56 -12.23
N LEU A 209 15.02 14.52 -11.66
CA LEU A 209 14.16 15.70 -11.57
C LEU A 209 14.72 16.73 -10.59
N VAL A 210 15.23 16.29 -9.43
CA VAL A 210 15.94 17.14 -8.48
C VAL A 210 17.16 17.77 -9.15
N LYS A 211 17.99 16.99 -9.86
CA LYS A 211 19.11 17.53 -10.65
C LYS A 211 18.66 18.56 -11.69
N LEU A 212 17.58 18.32 -12.41
CA LEU A 212 17.01 19.27 -13.39
C LEU A 212 16.60 20.59 -12.71
N VAL A 213 15.86 20.51 -11.61
CA VAL A 213 15.41 21.68 -10.83
C VAL A 213 16.59 22.47 -10.26
N TYR A 214 17.61 21.79 -9.73
CA TYR A 214 18.80 22.44 -9.15
C TYR A 214 19.79 22.94 -10.21
N SER A 215 19.83 22.37 -11.42
CA SER A 215 20.70 22.83 -12.50
C SER A 215 20.27 24.17 -13.14
N GLN A 216 19.10 24.69 -12.75
CA GLN A 216 18.54 25.95 -13.21
C GLN A 216 18.59 27.08 -12.16
N GLN A 217 19.17 26.82 -10.98
CA GLN A 217 19.54 27.86 -9.99
C GLN A 217 20.96 28.34 -10.24
#